data_AF-A0A7V4Q7W3-F1
#
_entry.id   AF-A0A7V4Q7W3-F1
#
_cell.length_a   1.000
_cell.length_b   1.000
_cell.length_c   1.000
_cell.angle_alpha   90.00
_cell.angle_beta   90.00
_cell.angle_gamma   90.00
#
_symmetry.space_group_name_H-M   'P 1'
#
loop_
_entity.id
_entity.type
_entity.pdbx_description
1 polymer ?
#
loop_
_entity_poly.entity_id
_entity_poly.type
_entity_poly.pdbx_seq_one_letter_code
_entity_poly.pdbx_strand_id
1 'polypeptide(L)'
;IDEQQILAACDMLISHDILNLKLYFIIGLPTETMDDVEELVALVVKIRERVLAASRTNKRLGDIQLSVNPFIPKPFTPFQWCKMEEIKSVEKKWKFLQKALGKLSNLKLQMESPREAYQQALLSRGDRRLAPLMVAADLLGSWKGAVREERFDCDSFVYRDISLDEPLPWGFIEGGDTDRLAREYRRAFQGED
;
A
#
# COMPACT_ATOMS: atom_id res chain seq x y z
N ILE A 1 -9.34 9.16 10.19
CA ILE A 1 -9.33 10.31 9.25
C ILE A 1 -10.47 10.06 8.28
N ASP A 2 -11.37 11.01 8.12
CA ASP A 2 -12.52 10.86 7.21
C ASP A 2 -12.31 11.65 5.89
N GLU A 3 -13.23 11.46 4.94
CA GLU A 3 -13.23 12.19 3.66
C GLU A 3 -13.23 13.71 3.85
N GLN A 4 -14.01 14.23 4.82
CA GLN A 4 -14.16 15.67 5.01
C GLN A 4 -12.84 16.30 5.45
N GLN A 5 -12.10 15.64 6.32
CA GLN A 5 -10.77 16.06 6.76
C GLN A 5 -9.78 16.11 5.59
N ILE A 6 -9.82 15.13 4.68
CA ILE A 6 -8.96 15.10 3.48
C ILE A 6 -9.29 16.27 2.56
N LEU A 7 -10.58 16.51 2.29
CA LEU A 7 -11.04 17.60 1.42
C LEU A 7 -10.73 18.97 2.03
N ALA A 8 -10.90 19.13 3.35
CA ALA A 8 -10.54 20.36 4.06
C ALA A 8 -9.03 20.64 4.00
N ALA A 9 -8.19 19.59 4.11
CA ALA A 9 -6.74 19.74 3.94
C ALA A 9 -6.37 20.17 2.51
N CYS A 10 -7.07 19.64 1.51
CA CYS A 10 -6.91 20.05 0.11
C CYS A 10 -7.32 21.53 -0.09
N ASP A 11 -8.47 21.94 0.44
CA ASP A 11 -8.95 23.32 0.35
C ASP A 11 -7.99 24.31 1.05
N MET A 12 -7.40 23.90 2.19
CA MET A 12 -6.36 24.68 2.88
C MET A 12 -5.12 24.87 2.01
N LEU A 13 -4.58 23.80 1.41
CA LEU A 13 -3.43 23.89 0.50
C LEU A 13 -3.71 24.80 -0.70
N ILE A 14 -4.90 24.67 -1.30
CA ILE A 14 -5.38 25.49 -2.42
C ILE A 14 -5.45 26.97 -2.03
N SER A 15 -5.92 27.30 -0.82
CA SER A 15 -6.00 28.68 -0.33
C SER A 15 -4.64 29.38 -0.22
N HIS A 16 -3.56 28.59 -0.20
CA HIS A 16 -2.17 29.03 -0.21
C HIS A 16 -1.49 28.84 -1.58
N ASP A 17 -2.25 28.73 -2.66
CA ASP A 17 -1.76 28.55 -4.04
C ASP A 17 -0.93 27.26 -4.27
N ILE A 18 -1.09 26.26 -3.40
CA ILE A 18 -0.49 24.94 -3.57
C ILE A 18 -1.45 24.07 -4.40
N LEU A 19 -1.30 24.14 -5.72
CA LEU A 19 -2.18 23.46 -6.68
C LEU A 19 -1.64 22.11 -7.17
N ASN A 20 -0.37 21.80 -6.89
CA ASN A 20 0.25 20.53 -7.25
C ASN A 20 0.21 19.60 -6.04
N LEU A 21 -0.61 18.56 -6.12
CA LEU A 21 -0.86 17.64 -5.00
C LEU A 21 -0.32 16.25 -5.32
N LYS A 22 0.39 15.66 -4.36
CA LYS A 22 0.73 14.23 -4.40
C LYS A 22 -0.13 13.49 -3.40
N LEU A 23 -0.96 12.59 -3.91
CA LEU A 23 -1.82 11.74 -3.11
C LEU A 23 -1.17 10.36 -2.99
N TYR A 24 -1.07 9.85 -1.76
CA TYR A 24 -0.52 8.54 -1.48
C TYR A 24 -1.62 7.64 -0.93
N PHE A 25 -1.93 6.56 -1.66
CA PHE A 25 -2.92 5.58 -1.26
C PHE A 25 -2.31 4.18 -1.24
N ILE A 26 -2.80 3.37 -0.31
CA ILE A 26 -2.49 1.95 -0.24
C ILE A 26 -3.69 1.18 -0.78
N ILE A 27 -3.44 0.13 -1.57
CA ILE A 27 -4.47 -0.84 -1.98
C ILE A 27 -4.12 -2.25 -1.51
N GLY A 28 -5.14 -3.09 -1.35
CA GLY A 28 -5.00 -4.45 -0.87
C GLY A 28 -4.85 -4.55 0.64
N LEU A 29 -5.47 -3.61 1.37
CA LEU A 29 -5.59 -3.71 2.82
C LEU A 29 -6.45 -4.93 3.21
N PRO A 30 -6.26 -5.49 4.42
CA PRO A 30 -6.90 -6.76 4.81
C PRO A 30 -8.43 -6.79 4.74
N THR A 31 -9.09 -5.66 4.97
CA THR A 31 -10.55 -5.51 4.95
C THR A 31 -11.05 -4.81 3.68
N GLU A 32 -10.16 -4.47 2.74
CA GLU A 32 -10.51 -3.70 1.55
C GLU A 32 -11.31 -4.53 0.55
N THR A 33 -12.43 -3.96 0.14
CA THR A 33 -13.33 -4.45 -0.89
C THR A 33 -13.19 -3.63 -2.17
N MET A 34 -13.89 -4.03 -3.23
CA MET A 34 -13.94 -3.20 -4.43
C MET A 34 -14.71 -1.89 -4.21
N ASP A 35 -15.66 -1.85 -3.28
CA ASP A 35 -16.42 -0.65 -2.95
C ASP A 35 -15.47 0.44 -2.43
N ASP A 36 -14.51 0.08 -1.57
CA ASP A 36 -13.46 1.00 -1.09
C ASP A 36 -12.60 1.56 -2.24
N VAL A 37 -12.31 0.75 -3.26
CA VAL A 37 -11.55 1.17 -4.45
C VAL A 37 -12.39 2.11 -5.32
N GLU A 38 -13.70 1.92 -5.39
CA GLU A 38 -14.63 2.83 -6.04
C GLU A 38 -14.75 4.16 -5.29
N GLU A 39 -14.78 4.13 -3.96
CA GLU A 39 -14.76 5.32 -3.11
C GLU A 39 -13.45 6.11 -3.27
N LEU A 40 -12.30 5.44 -3.38
CA LEU A 40 -11.02 6.07 -3.70
C LEU A 40 -11.11 6.85 -5.02
N VAL A 41 -11.71 6.26 -6.08
CA VAL A 41 -11.93 6.95 -7.35
C VAL A 41 -12.79 8.21 -7.14
N ALA A 42 -13.90 8.10 -6.41
CA ALA A 42 -14.78 9.23 -6.14
C ALA A 42 -14.05 10.34 -5.37
N LEU A 43 -13.25 10.00 -4.37
CA LEU A 43 -12.44 10.94 -3.60
C LEU A 43 -11.41 11.68 -4.48
N VAL A 44 -10.67 10.95 -5.32
CA VAL A 44 -9.69 11.56 -6.23
C VAL A 44 -10.35 12.51 -7.22
N VAL A 45 -11.54 12.17 -7.74
CA VAL A 45 -12.33 13.07 -8.60
C VAL A 45 -12.73 14.34 -7.84
N LYS A 46 -13.25 14.22 -6.61
CA LYS A 46 -13.61 15.37 -5.76
C LYS A 46 -12.42 16.29 -5.47
N ILE A 47 -11.23 15.74 -5.23
CA ILE A 47 -10.00 16.52 -5.02
C ILE A 47 -9.60 17.23 -6.32
N ARG A 48 -9.63 16.52 -7.45
CA ARG A 48 -9.32 17.08 -8.77
C ARG A 48 -10.23 18.25 -9.14
N GLU A 49 -11.52 18.14 -8.89
CA GLU A 49 -12.49 19.21 -9.17
C GLU A 49 -12.16 20.49 -8.39
N ARG A 50 -11.77 20.37 -7.11
CA ARG A 50 -11.32 21.50 -6.28
C ARG A 50 -10.07 22.16 -6.83
N VAL A 51 -9.05 21.36 -7.17
CA VAL A 51 -7.80 21.87 -7.77
C VAL A 51 -8.10 22.61 -9.08
N LEU A 52 -8.91 22.02 -9.96
CA LEU A 52 -9.26 22.66 -11.24
C LEU A 52 -10.08 23.94 -11.08
N ALA A 53 -10.99 24.00 -10.11
CA ALA A 53 -11.72 25.21 -9.80
C ALA A 53 -10.77 26.35 -9.40
N ALA A 54 -9.81 26.06 -8.52
CA ALA A 54 -8.80 27.04 -8.10
C ALA A 54 -7.83 27.41 -9.23
N SER A 55 -7.40 26.44 -10.04
CA SER A 55 -6.55 26.67 -11.22
C SER A 55 -7.16 27.66 -12.22
N ARG A 56 -8.49 27.59 -12.43
CA ARG A 56 -9.22 28.52 -13.30
C ARG A 56 -9.22 29.94 -12.73
N THR A 57 -9.44 30.08 -11.43
CA THR A 57 -9.43 31.38 -10.74
C THR A 57 -8.05 32.02 -10.77
N ASN A 58 -7.01 31.24 -10.49
CA ASN A 58 -5.64 31.75 -10.32
C ASN A 58 -4.84 31.75 -11.63
N LYS A 59 -5.44 31.30 -12.75
CA LYS A 59 -4.80 31.14 -14.08
C LYS A 59 -3.49 30.35 -14.04
N ARG A 60 -3.40 29.34 -13.15
CA ARG A 60 -2.24 28.47 -12.96
C ARG A 60 -2.67 27.01 -13.15
N LEU A 61 -1.83 26.23 -13.83
CA LEU A 61 -2.02 24.78 -13.92
C LEU A 61 -1.81 24.16 -12.54
N GLY A 62 -2.72 23.27 -12.16
CA GLY A 62 -2.60 22.41 -10.99
C GLY A 62 -2.66 20.96 -11.46
N ASP A 63 -1.76 20.13 -10.94
CA ASP A 63 -1.66 18.72 -11.30
C ASP A 63 -1.71 17.83 -10.05
N ILE A 64 -2.35 16.67 -10.19
CA ILE A 64 -2.41 15.66 -9.15
C ILE A 64 -1.56 14.46 -9.56
N GLN A 65 -0.67 14.04 -8.67
CA GLN A 65 0.02 12.75 -8.78
C GLN A 65 -0.59 11.77 -7.79
N LEU A 66 -1.34 10.79 -8.29
CA LEU A 66 -1.85 9.67 -7.51
C LEU A 66 -0.80 8.55 -7.49
N SER A 67 -0.19 8.33 -6.33
CA SER A 67 0.72 7.23 -6.04
C SER A 67 -0.03 6.13 -5.30
N VAL A 68 -0.19 4.98 -5.95
CA VAL A 68 -0.90 3.81 -5.40
C VAL A 68 0.12 2.73 -5.06
N ASN A 69 0.17 2.31 -3.81
CA ASN A 69 1.13 1.33 -3.35
C ASN A 69 0.39 0.08 -2.84
N PRO A 70 0.83 -1.14 -3.19
CA PRO A 70 0.27 -2.34 -2.58
C PRO A 70 0.52 -2.34 -1.07
N PHE A 71 -0.41 -2.88 -0.31
CA PHE A 71 -0.21 -3.13 1.11
C PHE A 71 0.92 -4.14 1.31
N ILE A 72 1.87 -3.79 2.19
CA ILE A 72 2.99 -4.65 2.56
C ILE A 72 2.94 -4.83 4.08
N PRO A 73 2.75 -6.05 4.60
CA PRO A 73 2.81 -6.31 6.03
C PRO A 73 4.22 -6.01 6.56
N LYS A 74 4.34 -4.98 7.39
CA LYS A 74 5.62 -4.57 7.97
C LYS A 74 5.71 -5.00 9.44
N PRO A 75 6.89 -5.47 9.90
CA PRO A 75 7.19 -5.63 11.31
C PRO A 75 6.82 -4.41 12.13
N PHE A 76 6.38 -4.63 13.36
CA PHE A 76 6.05 -3.57 14.32
C PHE A 76 4.92 -2.63 13.88
N THR A 77 4.03 -3.13 13.02
CA THR A 77 2.78 -2.46 12.66
C THR A 77 1.58 -3.31 13.09
N PRO A 78 0.38 -2.71 13.25
CA PRO A 78 -0.82 -3.47 13.63
C PRO A 78 -1.16 -4.58 12.64
N PHE A 79 -0.83 -4.41 11.35
CA PHE A 79 -1.10 -5.42 10.33
C PHE A 79 0.08 -6.35 10.05
N GLN A 80 1.05 -6.45 10.96
CA GLN A 80 2.19 -7.37 10.81
C GLN A 80 1.76 -8.85 10.75
N TRP A 81 0.58 -9.20 11.29
CA TRP A 81 0.02 -10.55 11.23
C TRP A 81 -0.72 -10.85 9.92
N CYS A 82 -1.08 -9.84 9.13
CA CYS A 82 -1.83 -10.02 7.89
C CYS A 82 -0.94 -10.56 6.78
N LYS A 83 -1.53 -11.32 5.85
CA LYS A 83 -0.92 -11.59 4.55
C LYS A 83 -0.88 -10.35 3.66
N MET A 84 -0.02 -10.38 2.66
CA MET A 84 -0.16 -9.50 1.50
C MET A 84 -1.29 -10.03 0.61
N GLU A 85 -2.07 -9.13 0.00
CA GLU A 85 -3.04 -9.55 -1.02
C GLU A 85 -2.32 -10.12 -2.26
N GLU A 86 -2.89 -11.17 -2.85
CA GLU A 86 -2.39 -11.78 -4.09
C GLU A 86 -2.12 -10.73 -5.18
N ILE A 87 -0.94 -10.78 -5.81
CA ILE A 87 -0.55 -9.82 -6.87
C ILE A 87 -1.62 -9.73 -7.96
N LYS A 88 -2.23 -10.86 -8.34
CA LYS A 88 -3.28 -10.88 -9.36
C LYS A 88 -4.50 -10.04 -8.98
N SER A 89 -4.84 -9.95 -7.69
CA SER A 89 -5.94 -9.12 -7.20
C SER A 89 -5.54 -7.64 -7.19
N VAL A 90 -4.35 -7.32 -6.68
CA VAL A 90 -3.78 -5.97 -6.70
C VAL A 90 -3.71 -5.41 -8.13
N GLU A 91 -3.25 -6.22 -9.09
CA GLU A 91 -3.21 -5.84 -10.52
C GLU A 91 -4.60 -5.60 -11.11
N LYS A 92 -5.64 -6.32 -10.66
CA LYS A 92 -7.02 -6.07 -11.09
C LYS A 92 -7.52 -4.73 -10.56
N LYS A 93 -7.32 -4.44 -9.28
CA LYS A 93 -7.64 -3.15 -8.65
C LYS A 93 -6.92 -2.00 -9.35
N TRP A 94 -5.63 -2.17 -9.65
CA TRP A 94 -4.87 -1.19 -10.42
C TRP A 94 -5.42 -0.95 -11.82
N LYS A 95 -5.74 -2.02 -12.57
CA LYS A 95 -6.35 -1.88 -13.90
C LYS A 95 -7.69 -1.14 -13.84
N PHE A 96 -8.47 -1.38 -12.79
CA PHE A 96 -9.70 -0.65 -12.54
C PHE A 96 -9.42 0.86 -12.35
N LEU A 97 -8.49 1.22 -11.47
CA LEU A 97 -8.08 2.62 -11.25
C LEU A 97 -7.57 3.29 -12.53
N GLN A 98 -6.74 2.61 -13.32
CA GLN A 98 -6.26 3.12 -14.61
C GLN A 98 -7.42 3.38 -15.59
N LYS A 99 -8.42 2.49 -15.64
CA LYS A 99 -9.58 2.66 -16.51
C LYS A 99 -10.45 3.85 -16.07
N ALA A 100 -10.67 3.99 -14.77
CA ALA A 100 -11.52 5.03 -14.19
C ALA A 100 -10.88 6.43 -14.27
N LEU A 101 -9.58 6.52 -13.98
CA LEU A 101 -8.88 7.78 -13.76
C LEU A 101 -7.90 8.16 -14.87
N GLY A 102 -7.41 7.20 -15.66
CA GLY A 102 -6.29 7.40 -16.59
C GLY A 102 -6.56 8.31 -17.78
N LYS A 103 -7.83 8.65 -18.05
CA LYS A 103 -8.22 9.62 -19.09
C LYS A 103 -8.48 11.02 -18.54
N LEU A 104 -8.45 11.21 -17.23
CA LEU A 104 -8.69 12.51 -16.62
C LEU A 104 -7.47 13.42 -16.81
N SER A 105 -7.69 14.63 -17.31
CA SER A 105 -6.61 15.62 -17.42
C SER A 105 -6.08 16.00 -16.03
N ASN A 106 -4.85 16.48 -15.94
CA ASN A 106 -4.25 16.97 -14.70
C ASN A 106 -4.18 15.90 -13.59
N LEU A 107 -4.19 14.63 -13.97
CA LEU A 107 -4.05 13.49 -13.08
C LEU A 107 -3.04 12.52 -13.66
N LYS A 108 -1.92 12.36 -12.95
CA LYS A 108 -0.90 11.35 -13.24
C LYS A 108 -1.06 10.19 -12.27
N LEU A 109 -1.21 9.00 -12.81
CA LEU A 109 -1.25 7.76 -12.04
C LEU A 109 0.11 7.10 -12.01
N GLN A 110 0.52 6.63 -10.84
CA GLN A 110 1.70 5.82 -10.63
C GLN A 110 1.35 4.70 -9.66
N MET A 111 1.86 3.49 -9.93
CA MET A 111 1.82 2.39 -8.97
C MET A 111 3.24 1.91 -8.67
N GLU A 112 3.50 1.56 -7.41
CA GLU A 112 4.67 0.76 -7.06
C GLU A 112 4.64 -0.62 -7.75
N SER A 113 5.79 -1.15 -8.11
CA SER A 113 5.88 -2.44 -8.78
C SER A 113 5.31 -3.55 -7.89
N PRO A 114 4.27 -4.30 -8.33
CA PRO A 114 3.72 -5.40 -7.53
C PRO A 114 4.75 -6.49 -7.25
N ARG A 115 5.70 -6.68 -8.17
CA ARG A 115 6.83 -7.60 -8.00
C ARG A 115 7.77 -7.14 -6.90
N GLU A 116 8.09 -5.86 -6.84
CA GLU A 116 8.96 -5.31 -5.79
C GLU A 116 8.23 -5.32 -4.44
N ALA A 117 6.93 -4.99 -4.41
CA ALA A 117 6.10 -5.09 -3.22
C ALA A 117 6.05 -6.52 -2.66
N TYR A 118 5.94 -7.54 -3.53
CA TYR A 118 6.01 -8.94 -3.12
C TYR A 118 7.37 -9.31 -2.52
N GLN A 119 8.48 -8.88 -3.15
CA GLN A 119 9.82 -9.10 -2.60
C GLN A 119 10.00 -8.39 -1.25
N GLN A 120 9.48 -7.16 -1.12
CA GLN A 120 9.48 -6.44 0.14
C GLN A 120 8.66 -7.17 1.20
N ALA A 121 7.47 -7.69 0.87
CA ALA A 121 6.65 -8.45 1.80
C ALA A 121 7.37 -9.70 2.27
N LEU A 122 8.01 -10.44 1.36
CA LEU A 122 8.81 -11.60 1.71
C LEU A 122 9.96 -11.23 2.67
N LEU A 123 10.73 -10.19 2.36
CA LEU A 123 11.84 -9.75 3.21
C LEU A 123 11.36 -9.19 4.56
N SER A 124 10.19 -8.54 4.57
CA SER A 124 9.58 -7.99 5.79
C SER A 124 9.05 -9.08 6.71
N ARG A 125 8.65 -10.23 6.14
CA ARG A 125 8.00 -11.35 6.85
C ARG A 125 8.92 -12.55 7.07
N GLY A 126 10.07 -12.56 6.41
CA GLY A 126 10.98 -13.68 6.36
C GLY A 126 11.66 -13.95 7.69
N ASP A 127 12.09 -15.19 7.87
CA ASP A 127 12.99 -15.60 8.95
C ASP A 127 14.36 -16.04 8.40
N ARG A 128 15.19 -16.63 9.25
CA ARG A 128 16.53 -17.12 8.91
C ARG A 128 16.58 -18.05 7.69
N ARG A 129 15.46 -18.70 7.32
CA ARG A 129 15.37 -19.57 6.14
C ARG A 129 15.55 -18.80 4.84
N LEU A 130 15.37 -17.47 4.81
CA LEU A 130 15.64 -16.64 3.64
C LEU A 130 17.13 -16.40 3.40
N ALA A 131 18.00 -16.67 4.38
CA ALA A 131 19.43 -16.33 4.25
C ALA A 131 20.10 -16.99 3.01
N PRO A 132 19.93 -18.30 2.72
CA PRO A 132 20.46 -18.92 1.50
C PRO A 132 19.91 -18.26 0.23
N LEU A 133 18.61 -17.96 0.22
CA LEU A 133 17.95 -17.29 -0.91
C LEU A 133 18.55 -15.90 -1.19
N MET A 134 18.85 -15.12 -0.15
CA MET A 134 19.47 -13.80 -0.30
C MET A 134 20.89 -13.91 -0.87
N VAL A 135 21.69 -14.86 -0.37
CA VAL A 135 23.04 -15.11 -0.87
C VAL A 135 23.00 -15.56 -2.33
N ALA A 136 22.12 -16.51 -2.69
CA ALA A 136 21.95 -16.96 -4.07
C ALA A 136 21.48 -15.82 -4.99
N ALA A 137 20.58 -14.94 -4.52
CA ALA A 137 20.09 -13.81 -5.30
C ALA A 137 21.21 -12.82 -5.67
N ASP A 138 22.13 -12.58 -4.73
CA ASP A 138 23.31 -11.74 -4.95
C ASP A 138 24.28 -12.39 -5.94
N LEU A 139 24.67 -13.65 -5.69
CA LEU A 139 25.62 -14.39 -6.54
C LEU A 139 25.15 -14.55 -7.99
N LEU A 140 23.85 -14.74 -8.19
CA LEU A 140 23.26 -14.92 -9.53
C LEU A 140 22.86 -13.60 -10.19
N GLY A 141 22.82 -12.49 -9.45
CA GLY A 141 22.22 -11.24 -9.90
C GLY A 141 20.73 -11.38 -10.29
N SER A 142 20.05 -12.41 -9.77
CA SER A 142 18.72 -12.80 -10.22
C SER A 142 17.90 -13.44 -9.12
N TRP A 143 16.97 -12.67 -8.56
CA TRP A 143 16.00 -13.14 -7.56
C TRP A 143 15.21 -14.37 -8.05
N LYS A 144 14.74 -14.35 -9.30
CA LYS A 144 13.97 -15.46 -9.89
C LYS A 144 14.85 -16.70 -10.11
N GLY A 145 16.14 -16.52 -10.36
CA GLY A 145 17.12 -17.59 -10.41
C GLY A 145 17.27 -18.26 -9.05
N ALA A 146 17.53 -17.44 -8.03
CA ALA A 146 17.74 -17.88 -6.65
C ALA A 146 16.54 -18.65 -6.09
N VAL A 147 15.31 -18.16 -6.27
CA VAL A 147 14.09 -18.87 -5.83
C VAL A 147 14.00 -20.27 -6.45
N ARG A 148 14.42 -20.43 -7.71
CA ARG A 148 14.38 -21.71 -8.41
C ARG A 148 15.48 -22.66 -7.96
N GLU A 149 16.69 -22.12 -7.74
CA GLU A 149 17.85 -22.89 -7.29
C GLU A 149 17.63 -23.42 -5.87
N GLU A 150 17.22 -22.54 -4.96
CA GLU A 150 16.92 -22.88 -3.55
C GLU A 150 15.59 -23.63 -3.39
N ARG A 151 14.78 -23.71 -4.45
CA ARG A 151 13.40 -24.25 -4.43
C ARG A 151 12.58 -23.66 -3.28
N PHE A 152 12.74 -22.36 -3.05
CA PHE A 152 12.22 -21.68 -1.87
C PHE A 152 10.74 -21.33 -2.04
N ASP A 153 9.88 -21.79 -1.13
CA ASP A 153 8.46 -21.47 -1.12
C ASP A 153 8.20 -20.09 -0.52
N CYS A 154 8.29 -19.06 -1.37
CA CYS A 154 8.06 -17.67 -1.00
C CYS A 154 6.60 -17.41 -0.59
N ASP A 155 5.64 -18.09 -1.23
CA ASP A 155 4.21 -17.86 -1.03
C ASP A 155 3.79 -18.25 0.40
N SER A 156 4.42 -19.29 0.97
CA SER A 156 4.22 -19.68 2.37
C SER A 156 4.58 -18.60 3.40
N PHE A 157 5.30 -17.54 3.01
CA PHE A 157 5.58 -16.39 3.87
C PHE A 157 4.71 -15.18 3.52
N VAL A 158 4.51 -14.92 2.21
CA VAL A 158 3.84 -13.70 1.73
C VAL A 158 2.32 -13.77 1.85
N TYR A 159 1.74 -14.92 1.48
CA TYR A 159 0.29 -15.07 1.31
C TYR A 159 -0.41 -15.79 2.47
N ARG A 160 0.28 -15.95 3.60
CA ARG A 160 -0.32 -16.47 4.83
C ARG A 160 -0.51 -15.39 5.87
N ASP A 161 -1.59 -15.52 6.63
CA ASP A 161 -1.73 -14.82 7.91
C ASP A 161 -0.87 -15.52 8.97
N ILE A 162 -0.38 -14.75 9.95
CA ILE A 162 0.36 -15.24 11.11
C ILE A 162 -0.58 -15.21 12.30
N SER A 163 -0.64 -16.30 13.08
CA SER A 163 -1.46 -16.28 14.30
C SER A 163 -0.91 -15.27 15.31
N LEU A 164 -1.78 -14.64 16.10
CA LEU A 164 -1.35 -13.77 17.21
C LEU A 164 -0.50 -14.52 18.25
N ASP A 165 -0.69 -15.83 18.37
CA ASP A 165 0.05 -16.70 19.30
C ASP A 165 1.35 -17.28 18.69
N GLU A 166 1.59 -17.05 17.40
CA GLU A 166 2.78 -17.55 16.71
C GLU A 166 3.98 -16.62 16.98
N PRO A 167 5.17 -17.17 17.30
CA PRO A 167 6.38 -16.37 17.43
C PRO A 167 6.71 -15.62 16.12
N LEU A 168 6.84 -14.30 16.20
CA LEU A 168 7.21 -13.48 15.05
C LEU A 168 8.72 -13.60 14.77
N PRO A 169 9.14 -13.70 13.48
CA PRO A 169 10.55 -13.77 13.11
C PRO A 169 11.41 -12.63 13.64
N TRP A 170 10.84 -11.42 13.77
CA TRP A 170 11.49 -10.22 14.30
C TRP A 170 11.20 -9.98 15.79
N GLY A 171 10.50 -10.89 16.48
CA GLY A 171 10.08 -10.71 17.87
C GLY A 171 11.24 -10.62 18.87
N PHE A 172 12.45 -11.01 18.47
CA PHE A 172 13.67 -10.87 19.27
C PHE A 172 14.26 -9.45 19.24
N ILE A 173 13.78 -8.57 18.36
CA ILE A 173 14.26 -7.19 18.22
C ILE A 173 13.40 -6.29 19.12
N GLU A 174 14.05 -5.55 20.02
CA GLU A 174 13.40 -4.53 20.83
C GLU A 174 12.86 -3.40 19.93
N GLY A 175 11.57 -3.08 20.01
CA GLY A 175 10.99 -1.99 19.22
C GLY A 175 9.47 -1.98 19.08
N GLY A 176 8.78 -3.09 19.34
CA GLY A 176 7.32 -3.17 19.25
C GLY A 176 6.63 -3.44 20.58
N ASP A 177 5.67 -2.59 20.95
CA ASP A 177 4.65 -2.93 21.94
C ASP A 177 3.66 -3.91 21.31
N THR A 178 4.02 -5.20 21.29
CA THR A 178 3.25 -6.27 20.64
C THR A 178 1.82 -6.35 21.17
N ASP A 179 1.61 -6.12 22.47
CA ASP A 179 0.28 -6.15 23.08
C ASP A 179 -0.59 -5.00 22.57
N ARG A 180 -0.04 -3.79 22.48
CA ARG A 180 -0.74 -2.65 21.85
C ARG A 180 -1.05 -2.94 20.39
N LEU A 181 -0.09 -3.44 19.62
CA LEU A 181 -0.29 -3.76 18.21
C LEU A 181 -1.37 -4.84 18.02
N ALA A 182 -1.44 -5.84 18.90
CA ALA A 182 -2.47 -6.88 18.85
C ALA A 182 -3.86 -6.34 19.19
N ARG A 183 -3.96 -5.34 20.09
CA ARG A 183 -5.23 -4.63 20.33
C ARG A 183 -5.66 -3.81 19.12
N GLU A 184 -4.74 -3.07 18.51
CA GLU A 184 -4.99 -2.28 17.30
C GLU A 184 -5.39 -3.15 16.11
N TYR A 185 -4.74 -4.31 15.94
CA TYR A 185 -5.13 -5.34 14.97
C TYR A 185 -6.59 -5.74 15.18
N ARG A 186 -6.97 -6.19 16.39
CA ARG A 186 -8.35 -6.64 16.66
C ARG A 186 -9.38 -5.56 16.39
N ARG A 187 -9.13 -4.33 16.84
CA ARG A 187 -10.01 -3.17 16.62
C ARG A 187 -10.27 -2.93 15.12
N ALA A 188 -9.22 -3.01 14.29
CA ALA A 188 -9.33 -2.80 12.85
C ALA A 188 -10.24 -3.82 12.15
N PHE A 189 -10.35 -5.05 12.65
CA PHE A 189 -11.25 -6.08 12.10
C PHE A 189 -12.64 -6.09 12.74
N GLN A 190 -12.82 -5.42 13.88
CA GLN A 190 -14.11 -5.33 14.57
C GLN A 190 -14.96 -4.13 14.10
N GLY A 191 -14.38 -3.20 13.33
CA GLY A 191 -15.07 -1.99 12.86
C GLY A 191 -15.40 -1.00 13.99
N GLU A 192 -14.65 -1.08 15.09
CA GLU A 192 -14.84 -0.18 16.23
C GLU A 192 -14.03 1.11 16.02
N ASP A 193 -14.72 2.18 15.63
CA ASP A 193 -14.22 3.56 15.56
C ASP A 193 -13.89 4.17 16.92
#